data_AF-A0A410PMV6-F1
#
_entry.id   AF-A0A410PMV6-F1
#
_cell.length_a   1.000
_cell.length_b   1.000
_cell.length_c   1.000
_cell.angle_alpha   90.00
_cell.angle_beta   90.00
_cell.angle_gamma   90.00
#
_symmetry.space_group_name_H-M   'P 1'
#
loop_
_entity.id
_entity.type
_entity.pdbx_description
1 polymer ?
#
loop_
_entity_poly.entity_id
_entity_poly.type
_entity_poly.pdbx_seq_one_letter_code
_entity_poly.pdbx_strand_id
1 'polypeptide(L)'
;MNKYDELMSRKSEIMLKSVGIDYSKYETGKLSFDYNSMMKDVGYGIKDVIEIQTEARVGNTPLLELKNITELARKVSKTGQAARIFIKDESCNPSGSFKDRRAALSVYDAKKRGYKGVVSATSGNYGAAVASQAAMRSLKCIIVQECYDSNKIGQPEILEKGRKCEGFGAEVLRLTVGPELFYTFLKVLEDTSYYNASLYSTYGVAGIETLGYEIAVQCREEFGRDPSAVVITHAGGGNVTGTARGLIKAGALDTKIIGASVDLTGLHMASDIDFNKKSFTTGHTGFGIPFMTWPDRSDVPRSAARPLRYLDRYVTVQQGEVFYMTELLAQIEGLERGPAGNISLAAAFSLAQEMNNDDILVVQETEYTGAGKHIIPQLNFAKQNGIKIEVGDPINEIPGKTIILPESPSKLSVNNRDLNEYRKSYIYNSLKKVKGDYIEQTDLDFLCKETRLTTDEVMKILKENNFDVR
;
A
#
# COMPACT_ATOMS: atom_id res chain seq x y z
N MET A 1 34.07 -17.47 -2.34
CA MET A 1 32.78 -16.78 -2.21
C MET A 1 31.86 -17.37 -3.25
N ASN A 2 30.68 -17.88 -2.88
CA ASN A 2 29.77 -18.47 -3.88
C ASN A 2 29.10 -17.35 -4.71
N LYS A 3 28.49 -17.69 -5.85
CA LYS A 3 27.84 -16.70 -6.74
C LYS A 3 26.76 -15.85 -6.04
N TYR A 4 26.11 -16.41 -5.03
CA TYR A 4 25.12 -15.71 -4.22
C TYR A 4 25.77 -14.61 -3.37
N ASP A 5 26.80 -14.95 -2.61
CA ASP A 5 27.53 -14.02 -1.76
C ASP A 5 28.14 -12.87 -2.58
N GLU A 6 28.68 -13.20 -3.76
CA GLU A 6 29.25 -12.23 -4.71
C GLU A 6 28.21 -11.20 -5.20
N LEU A 7 27.02 -11.65 -5.61
CA LEU A 7 25.94 -10.75 -6.02
C LEU A 7 25.46 -9.89 -4.85
N MET A 8 25.27 -10.51 -3.68
CA MET A 8 24.79 -9.81 -2.48
C MET A 8 25.76 -8.75 -1.99
N SER A 9 27.08 -8.96 -2.15
CA SER A 9 28.09 -7.95 -1.82
C SER A 9 28.01 -6.68 -2.68
N ARG A 10 27.49 -6.79 -3.91
CA ARG A 10 27.33 -5.69 -4.87
C ARG A 10 25.92 -5.09 -4.89
N LYS A 11 25.04 -5.51 -3.99
CA LYS A 11 23.64 -5.05 -3.89
C LYS A 11 23.52 -3.52 -3.95
N SER A 12 24.30 -2.79 -3.14
CA SER A 12 24.19 -1.33 -3.06
C SER A 12 24.56 -0.66 -4.39
N GLU A 13 25.56 -1.19 -5.09
CA GLU A 13 26.00 -0.70 -6.40
C GLU A 13 24.92 -0.96 -7.47
N ILE A 14 24.35 -2.16 -7.50
CA ILE A 14 23.28 -2.54 -8.44
C ILE A 14 22.05 -1.66 -8.23
N MET A 15 21.67 -1.41 -6.98
CA MET A 15 20.54 -0.55 -6.64
C MET A 15 20.80 0.91 -7.03
N LEU A 16 22.01 1.43 -6.78
CA LEU A 16 22.38 2.78 -7.20
C LEU A 16 22.32 2.94 -8.72
N LYS A 17 22.83 1.98 -9.48
CA LYS A 17 22.81 2.00 -10.96
C LYS A 17 21.39 1.88 -11.55
N SER A 18 20.50 1.15 -10.88
CA SER A 18 19.16 0.85 -11.40
C SER A 18 18.10 1.91 -11.06
N VAL A 19 18.28 2.70 -10.01
CA VAL A 19 17.36 3.82 -9.66
C VAL A 19 18.01 5.18 -9.89
N GLY A 20 19.35 5.27 -9.83
CA GLY A 20 20.09 6.52 -10.01
C GLY A 20 19.82 7.54 -8.91
N ILE A 21 19.50 7.08 -7.68
CA ILE A 21 19.36 7.93 -6.50
C ILE A 21 20.47 7.57 -5.53
N ASP A 22 21.37 8.53 -5.30
CA ASP A 22 22.31 8.46 -4.18
C ASP A 22 21.58 8.91 -2.92
N TYR A 23 21.33 7.97 -2.00
CA TYR A 23 20.64 8.24 -0.74
C TYR A 23 21.57 8.83 0.32
N SER A 24 22.89 8.67 0.18
CA SER A 24 23.86 9.13 1.18
C SER A 24 23.85 10.66 1.33
N LYS A 25 23.55 11.38 0.24
CA LYS A 25 23.44 12.85 0.22
C LYS A 25 22.33 13.41 1.10
N TYR A 26 21.38 12.59 1.55
CA TYR A 26 20.30 13.01 2.44
C TYR A 26 20.56 12.63 3.88
N GLU A 27 21.58 11.84 4.20
CA GLU A 27 21.86 11.41 5.57
C GLU A 27 22.41 12.58 6.39
N THR A 28 21.80 12.84 7.55
CA THR A 28 22.07 14.04 8.37
C THR A 28 22.49 13.73 9.81
N GLY A 29 22.43 12.46 10.22
CA GLY A 29 22.76 11.99 11.56
C GLY A 29 22.90 10.47 11.59
N LYS A 30 22.86 9.86 12.77
CA LYS A 30 23.01 8.39 12.89
C LYS A 30 21.78 7.62 12.42
N LEU A 31 20.62 8.26 12.44
CA LEU A 31 19.33 7.71 12.01
C LEU A 31 18.65 8.57 10.95
N SER A 32 18.77 9.89 11.11
CA SER A 32 18.04 10.89 10.36
C SER A 32 18.53 11.02 8.92
N PHE A 33 17.57 11.39 8.08
CA PHE A 33 17.84 11.87 6.74
C PHE A 33 16.82 12.96 6.39
N ASP A 34 17.21 13.86 5.49
CA ASP A 34 16.34 14.92 5.00
C ASP A 34 15.31 14.38 4.01
N TYR A 35 14.20 13.88 4.55
CA TYR A 35 13.06 13.38 3.78
C TYR A 35 12.47 14.44 2.83
N ASN A 36 12.47 15.71 3.22
CA ASN A 36 11.87 16.76 2.40
C ASN A 36 12.74 17.07 1.19
N SER A 37 14.06 17.18 1.38
CA SER A 37 15.02 17.28 0.29
C SER A 37 14.94 16.07 -0.64
N MET A 38 14.88 14.85 -0.07
CA MET A 38 14.72 13.61 -0.83
C MET A 38 13.47 13.59 -1.71
N MET A 39 12.33 14.06 -1.20
CA MET A 39 11.10 14.15 -2.00
C MET A 39 11.13 15.31 -3.00
N LYS A 40 11.84 16.41 -2.71
CA LYS A 40 11.98 17.56 -3.61
C LYS A 40 12.83 17.24 -4.84
N ASP A 41 13.85 16.42 -4.66
CA ASP A 41 14.79 15.99 -5.71
C ASP A 41 14.16 15.11 -6.80
N VAL A 42 12.90 14.69 -6.62
CA VAL A 42 12.09 14.13 -7.71
C VAL A 42 12.02 15.09 -8.90
N GLY A 43 12.04 16.41 -8.63
CA GLY A 43 12.13 17.45 -9.66
C GLY A 43 10.84 17.72 -10.42
N TYR A 44 9.70 17.19 -9.95
CA TYR A 44 8.38 17.39 -10.55
C TYR A 44 7.40 17.97 -9.51
N GLY A 45 6.79 19.09 -9.85
CA GLY A 45 5.65 19.65 -9.11
C GLY A 45 4.37 18.85 -9.37
N ILE A 46 3.32 19.13 -8.60
CA ILE A 46 2.06 18.38 -8.72
C ILE A 46 1.44 18.49 -10.13
N LYS A 47 1.56 19.66 -10.78
CA LYS A 47 1.08 19.88 -12.16
C LYS A 47 1.86 19.04 -13.17
N ASP A 48 3.19 18.98 -13.05
CA ASP A 48 4.02 18.16 -13.93
C ASP A 48 3.67 16.67 -13.80
N VAL A 49 3.43 16.19 -12.56
CA VAL A 49 3.02 14.80 -12.33
C VAL A 49 1.64 14.51 -12.93
N ILE A 50 0.69 15.44 -12.83
CA ILE A 50 -0.64 15.30 -13.47
C ILE A 50 -0.49 15.23 -14.99
N GLU A 51 0.35 16.06 -15.60
CA GLU A 51 0.61 16.05 -17.04
C GLU A 51 1.19 14.69 -17.50
N ILE A 52 2.25 14.23 -16.84
CA ILE A 52 2.89 12.92 -17.10
C ILE A 52 1.89 11.76 -16.97
N GLN A 53 1.00 11.82 -15.99
CA GLN A 53 -0.05 10.81 -15.81
C GLN A 53 -1.12 10.89 -16.90
N THR A 54 -1.55 12.10 -17.25
CA THR A 54 -2.55 12.35 -18.30
C THR A 54 -2.08 11.83 -19.66
N GLU A 55 -0.80 12.03 -20.01
CA GLU A 55 -0.19 11.48 -21.22
C GLU A 55 -0.36 9.96 -21.34
N ALA A 56 -0.37 9.26 -20.20
CA ALA A 56 -0.53 7.81 -20.12
C ALA A 56 -1.93 7.37 -19.66
N ARG A 57 -2.93 8.25 -19.75
CA ARG A 57 -4.33 7.96 -19.37
C ARG A 57 -4.49 7.54 -17.90
N VAL A 58 -3.64 8.05 -17.03
CA VAL A 58 -3.63 7.78 -15.58
C VAL A 58 -4.19 9.00 -14.84
N GLY A 59 -4.94 8.74 -13.77
CA GLY A 59 -5.53 9.80 -12.96
C GLY A 59 -6.84 10.35 -13.53
N ASN A 60 -7.30 11.45 -12.94
CA ASN A 60 -8.64 12.02 -13.20
C ASN A 60 -9.75 10.97 -13.10
N THR A 61 -9.66 10.09 -12.12
CA THR A 61 -10.62 9.01 -11.91
C THR A 61 -11.91 9.54 -11.28
N PRO A 62 -13.06 8.87 -11.49
CA PRO A 62 -14.33 9.31 -10.91
C PRO A 62 -14.34 9.27 -9.38
N LEU A 63 -15.01 10.24 -8.76
CA LEU A 63 -15.45 10.19 -7.36
C LEU A 63 -16.95 9.85 -7.37
N LEU A 64 -17.33 8.69 -6.83
CA LEU A 64 -18.69 8.16 -6.91
C LEU A 64 -19.31 8.05 -5.52
N GLU A 65 -20.51 8.58 -5.33
CA GLU A 65 -21.28 8.37 -4.09
C GLU A 65 -21.92 6.98 -4.08
N LEU A 66 -21.65 6.20 -3.02
CA LEU A 66 -22.24 4.88 -2.79
C LEU A 66 -23.54 5.03 -2.00
N LYS A 67 -24.61 5.44 -2.69
CA LYS A 67 -25.88 5.82 -2.06
C LYS A 67 -26.53 4.64 -1.34
N ASN A 68 -26.53 3.46 -1.95
CA ASN A 68 -27.20 2.28 -1.38
C ASN A 68 -26.42 1.73 -0.17
N ILE A 69 -25.09 1.72 -0.23
CA ILE A 69 -24.23 1.35 0.90
C ILE A 69 -24.36 2.39 2.04
N THR A 70 -24.42 3.68 1.71
CA THR A 70 -24.63 4.75 2.71
C THR A 70 -25.97 4.57 3.43
N GLU A 71 -27.07 4.34 2.70
CA GLU A 71 -28.38 4.08 3.30
C GLU A 71 -28.40 2.80 4.13
N LEU A 72 -27.69 1.75 3.69
CA LEU A 72 -27.55 0.53 4.48
C LEU A 72 -26.79 0.78 5.78
N ALA A 73 -25.70 1.56 5.75
CA ALA A 73 -24.95 1.95 6.94
C ALA A 73 -25.82 2.72 7.93
N ARG A 74 -26.64 3.67 7.46
CA ARG A 74 -27.63 4.39 8.29
C ARG A 74 -28.65 3.46 8.92
N LYS A 75 -29.15 2.48 8.16
CA LYS A 75 -30.16 1.51 8.62
C LYS A 75 -29.64 0.61 9.74
N VAL A 76 -28.36 0.22 9.71
CA VAL A 76 -27.77 -0.65 10.74
C VAL A 76 -27.05 0.12 11.85
N SER A 77 -26.87 1.44 11.69
CA SER A 77 -26.28 2.32 12.69
C SER A 77 -27.15 2.40 13.94
N LYS A 78 -26.51 2.37 15.11
CA LYS A 78 -27.18 2.50 16.42
C LYS A 78 -27.83 3.89 16.62
N THR A 79 -27.30 4.92 15.97
CA THR A 79 -27.78 6.30 16.06
C THR A 79 -28.74 6.65 14.92
N GLY A 80 -28.90 5.78 13.92
CA GLY A 80 -29.58 6.09 12.66
C GLY A 80 -28.83 7.09 11.79
N GLN A 81 -27.57 7.41 12.12
CA GLN A 81 -26.73 8.34 11.37
C GLN A 81 -25.52 7.60 10.77
N ALA A 82 -25.13 8.03 9.56
CA ALA A 82 -23.85 7.68 8.96
C ALA A 82 -23.45 8.71 7.89
N ALA A 83 -22.14 8.99 7.82
CA ALA A 83 -21.54 9.81 6.76
C ALA A 83 -21.86 9.30 5.36
N ARG A 84 -21.85 10.21 4.39
CA ARG A 84 -21.92 9.87 2.97
C ARG A 84 -20.62 9.17 2.57
N ILE A 85 -20.75 7.96 2.03
CA ILE A 85 -19.61 7.15 1.60
C ILE A 85 -19.39 7.38 0.12
N PHE A 86 -18.17 7.81 -0.23
CA PHE A 86 -17.73 7.96 -1.60
C PHE A 86 -16.61 6.98 -1.90
N ILE A 87 -16.47 6.61 -3.17
CA ILE A 87 -15.32 5.85 -3.65
C ILE A 87 -14.63 6.59 -4.78
N LYS A 88 -13.31 6.65 -4.70
CA LYS A 88 -12.44 7.12 -5.76
C LYS A 88 -12.11 5.91 -6.64
N ASP A 89 -12.73 5.83 -7.82
CA ASP A 89 -12.73 4.62 -8.65
C ASP A 89 -11.42 4.46 -9.44
N GLU A 90 -10.38 4.04 -8.72
CA GLU A 90 -9.04 3.82 -9.26
C GLU A 90 -8.93 2.61 -10.20
N SER A 91 -9.98 1.80 -10.33
CA SER A 91 -10.11 0.76 -11.35
C SER A 91 -10.21 1.31 -12.78
N CYS A 92 -10.53 2.61 -12.94
CA CYS A 92 -10.58 3.27 -14.23
C CYS A 92 -9.20 3.57 -14.84
N ASN A 93 -8.11 3.41 -14.07
CA ASN A 93 -6.76 3.53 -14.62
C ASN A 93 -6.44 2.38 -15.60
N PRO A 94 -5.43 2.51 -16.49
CA PRO A 94 -5.20 1.55 -17.57
C PRO A 94 -4.91 0.11 -17.14
N SER A 95 -4.16 -0.10 -16.05
CA SER A 95 -3.93 -1.41 -15.46
C SER A 95 -5.06 -1.84 -14.52
N GLY A 96 -6.01 -0.94 -14.23
CA GLY A 96 -7.16 -1.17 -13.38
C GLY A 96 -6.88 -1.00 -11.88
N SER A 97 -5.92 -0.18 -11.48
CA SER A 97 -5.75 0.19 -10.06
C SER A 97 -4.96 1.48 -9.89
N PHE A 98 -4.93 2.03 -8.67
CA PHE A 98 -4.18 3.26 -8.35
C PHE A 98 -2.68 3.14 -8.60
N LYS A 99 -2.17 1.91 -8.73
CA LYS A 99 -0.74 1.65 -8.89
C LYS A 99 -0.19 2.18 -10.21
N ASP A 100 -1.06 2.47 -11.18
CA ASP A 100 -0.69 3.22 -12.39
C ASP A 100 -0.14 4.60 -12.06
N ARG A 101 -0.63 5.29 -11.04
CA ARG A 101 -0.15 6.62 -10.63
C ARG A 101 1.33 6.59 -10.25
N ARG A 102 1.72 5.55 -9.51
CA ARG A 102 3.11 5.25 -9.15
C ARG A 102 3.93 4.89 -10.39
N ALA A 103 3.44 3.93 -11.17
CA ALA A 103 4.17 3.37 -12.29
C ALA A 103 4.40 4.43 -13.39
N ALA A 104 3.42 5.30 -13.65
CA ALA A 104 3.50 6.33 -14.68
C ALA A 104 4.73 7.22 -14.48
N LEU A 105 4.96 7.69 -13.25
CA LEU A 105 6.09 8.57 -12.96
C LEU A 105 7.43 7.82 -12.98
N SER A 106 7.50 6.62 -12.38
CA SER A 106 8.72 5.79 -12.39
C SER A 106 9.14 5.39 -13.80
N VAL A 107 8.20 4.97 -14.64
CA VAL A 107 8.47 4.54 -16.02
C VAL A 107 8.77 5.74 -16.93
N TYR A 108 8.12 6.89 -16.68
CA TYR A 108 8.49 8.14 -17.35
C TYR A 108 9.95 8.53 -17.07
N ASP A 109 10.38 8.48 -15.82
CA ASP A 109 11.77 8.77 -15.44
C ASP A 109 12.76 7.79 -16.10
N ALA A 110 12.43 6.49 -16.09
CA ALA A 110 13.22 5.47 -16.80
C ALA A 110 13.39 5.80 -18.30
N LYS A 111 12.30 6.18 -18.98
CA LYS A 111 12.33 6.57 -20.40
C LYS A 111 13.18 7.81 -20.62
N LYS A 112 12.98 8.85 -19.80
CA LYS A 112 13.70 10.13 -19.88
C LYS A 112 15.21 9.94 -19.70
N ARG A 113 15.62 9.04 -18.81
CA ARG A 113 17.02 8.68 -18.56
C ARG A 113 17.62 7.73 -19.59
N GLY A 114 16.85 7.30 -20.59
CA GLY A 114 17.34 6.50 -21.71
C GLY A 114 17.44 4.98 -21.44
N TYR A 115 16.85 4.48 -20.34
CA TYR A 115 16.82 3.05 -20.07
C TYR A 115 16.06 2.30 -21.18
N LYS A 116 16.47 1.05 -21.45
CA LYS A 116 15.84 0.19 -22.47
C LYS A 116 14.64 -0.58 -21.95
N GLY A 117 14.54 -0.72 -20.64
CA GLY A 117 13.45 -1.41 -19.98
C GLY A 117 13.40 -1.14 -18.49
N VAL A 118 12.39 -1.73 -17.85
CA VAL A 118 12.10 -1.64 -16.43
C VAL A 118 11.96 -3.03 -15.82
N VAL A 119 12.32 -3.16 -14.54
CA VAL A 119 12.14 -4.38 -13.75
C VAL A 119 11.44 -4.03 -12.45
N SER A 120 10.54 -4.90 -11.99
CA SER A 120 9.92 -4.79 -10.67
C SER A 120 9.76 -6.18 -10.04
N ALA A 121 10.02 -6.29 -8.74
CA ALA A 121 9.71 -7.47 -7.94
C ALA A 121 8.40 -7.27 -7.17
N THR A 122 7.32 -7.96 -7.56
CA THR A 122 6.01 -7.82 -6.90
C THR A 122 5.01 -8.91 -7.32
N SER A 123 4.25 -9.42 -6.34
CA SER A 123 3.08 -10.28 -6.53
C SER A 123 1.74 -9.50 -6.56
N GLY A 124 1.77 -8.17 -6.47
CA GLY A 124 0.59 -7.30 -6.42
C GLY A 124 0.24 -6.65 -7.77
N ASN A 125 -0.81 -5.82 -7.82
CA ASN A 125 -1.20 -5.10 -9.07
C ASN A 125 -0.10 -4.16 -9.60
N TYR A 126 0.98 -3.94 -8.84
CA TYR A 126 2.03 -3.05 -9.27
C TYR A 126 2.77 -3.59 -10.50
N GLY A 127 2.92 -4.91 -10.62
CA GLY A 127 3.50 -5.52 -11.80
C GLY A 127 2.69 -5.19 -13.05
N ALA A 128 1.36 -5.31 -12.96
CA ALA A 128 0.46 -4.95 -14.06
C ALA A 128 0.52 -3.46 -14.40
N ALA A 129 0.64 -2.57 -13.40
CA ALA A 129 0.82 -1.14 -13.62
C ALA A 129 2.16 -0.82 -14.31
N VAL A 130 3.27 -1.39 -13.85
CA VAL A 130 4.59 -1.21 -14.49
C VAL A 130 4.57 -1.74 -15.93
N ALA A 131 3.98 -2.92 -16.16
CA ALA A 131 3.84 -3.49 -17.50
C ALA A 131 2.99 -2.62 -18.43
N SER A 132 1.84 -2.14 -17.95
CA SER A 132 0.97 -1.23 -18.71
C SER A 132 1.69 0.06 -19.10
N GLN A 133 2.34 0.72 -18.12
CA GLN A 133 3.04 1.98 -18.34
C GLN A 133 4.30 1.83 -19.19
N ALA A 134 5.01 0.69 -19.10
CA ALA A 134 6.15 0.35 -19.94
C ALA A 134 5.73 0.14 -21.40
N ALA A 135 4.62 -0.58 -21.63
CA ALA A 135 4.07 -0.77 -22.97
C ALA A 135 3.72 0.57 -23.63
N MET A 136 3.04 1.47 -22.91
CA MET A 136 2.70 2.81 -23.41
C MET A 136 3.91 3.67 -23.76
N ARG A 137 5.07 3.44 -23.14
CA ARG A 137 6.32 4.20 -23.37
C ARG A 137 7.36 3.46 -24.21
N SER A 138 6.97 2.32 -24.78
CA SER A 138 7.83 1.44 -25.59
C SER A 138 9.13 1.05 -24.86
N LEU A 139 8.99 0.64 -23.61
CA LEU A 139 10.07 0.06 -22.80
C LEU A 139 9.84 -1.43 -22.64
N LYS A 140 10.93 -2.21 -22.59
CA LYS A 140 10.86 -3.62 -22.18
C LYS A 140 10.47 -3.71 -20.70
N CYS A 141 9.79 -4.78 -20.31
CA CYS A 141 9.33 -4.95 -18.93
C CYS A 141 9.56 -6.39 -18.47
N ILE A 142 10.21 -6.54 -17.31
CA ILE A 142 10.35 -7.83 -16.63
C ILE A 142 9.73 -7.72 -15.24
N ILE A 143 8.78 -8.60 -14.94
CA ILE A 143 8.16 -8.71 -13.61
C ILE A 143 8.68 -9.98 -12.95
N VAL A 144 9.29 -9.83 -11.78
CA VAL A 144 9.71 -10.95 -10.94
C VAL A 144 8.67 -11.13 -9.83
N GLN A 145 8.05 -12.30 -9.75
CA GLN A 145 6.94 -12.52 -8.82
C GLN A 145 6.98 -13.90 -8.18
N GLU A 146 6.75 -13.93 -6.86
CA GLU A 146 6.45 -15.16 -6.13
C GLU A 146 5.00 -15.59 -6.43
N CYS A 147 4.85 -16.74 -7.06
CA CYS A 147 3.57 -17.30 -7.49
C CYS A 147 3.12 -18.51 -6.67
N TYR A 148 4.07 -19.22 -6.08
CA TYR A 148 3.85 -20.58 -5.60
C TYR A 148 4.45 -20.82 -4.22
N ASP A 149 3.89 -21.76 -3.48
CA ASP A 149 4.57 -22.43 -2.37
C ASP A 149 5.56 -23.51 -2.88
N SER A 150 6.27 -24.17 -1.96
CA SER A 150 7.22 -25.24 -2.25
C SER A 150 6.58 -26.44 -2.96
N ASN A 151 5.27 -26.65 -2.82
CA ASN A 151 4.49 -27.67 -3.52
C ASN A 151 4.02 -27.23 -4.92
N LYS A 152 4.43 -26.05 -5.37
CA LYS A 152 4.04 -25.43 -6.66
C LYS A 152 2.55 -25.06 -6.74
N ILE A 153 1.90 -24.88 -5.60
CA ILE A 153 0.51 -24.42 -5.51
C ILE A 153 0.51 -22.90 -5.45
N GLY A 154 -0.24 -22.26 -6.35
CA GLY A 154 -0.30 -20.81 -6.47
C GLY A 154 -1.66 -20.22 -6.12
N GLN A 155 -1.65 -19.04 -5.51
CA GLN A 155 -2.86 -18.28 -5.19
C GLN A 155 -3.55 -17.80 -6.48
N PRO A 156 -4.87 -17.97 -6.62
CA PRO A 156 -5.59 -17.55 -7.82
C PRO A 156 -5.38 -16.06 -8.14
N GLU A 157 -5.31 -15.21 -7.11
CA GLU A 157 -5.14 -13.76 -7.27
C GLU A 157 -3.79 -13.40 -7.89
N ILE A 158 -2.71 -14.07 -7.48
CA ILE A 158 -1.35 -13.84 -7.98
C ILE A 158 -1.23 -14.33 -9.43
N LEU A 159 -1.80 -15.50 -9.72
CA LEU A 159 -1.77 -16.07 -11.06
C LEU A 159 -2.50 -15.18 -12.07
N GLU A 160 -3.64 -14.59 -11.68
CA GLU A 160 -4.37 -13.62 -12.50
C GLU A 160 -3.55 -12.36 -12.76
N LYS A 161 -2.86 -11.83 -11.74
CA LYS A 161 -1.97 -10.67 -11.89
C LYS A 161 -0.82 -10.95 -12.84
N GLY A 162 -0.21 -12.13 -12.75
CA GLY A 162 0.83 -12.57 -13.68
C GLY A 162 0.35 -12.61 -15.13
N ARG A 163 -0.82 -13.20 -15.37
CA ARG A 163 -1.45 -13.21 -16.70
C ARG A 163 -1.73 -11.82 -17.24
N LYS A 164 -2.13 -10.89 -16.37
CA LYS A 164 -2.33 -9.48 -16.76
C LYS A 164 -1.03 -8.80 -17.18
N CYS A 165 0.08 -9.06 -16.46
CA CYS A 165 1.40 -8.58 -16.87
C CYS A 165 1.79 -9.13 -18.26
N GLU A 166 1.59 -10.43 -18.50
CA GLU A 166 1.86 -11.08 -19.79
C GLU A 166 0.99 -10.51 -20.91
N GLY A 167 -0.28 -10.20 -20.61
CA GLY A 167 -1.21 -9.55 -21.54
C GLY A 167 -0.74 -8.16 -21.99
N PHE A 168 0.02 -7.44 -21.17
CA PHE A 168 0.67 -6.17 -21.53
C PHE A 168 2.02 -6.36 -22.25
N GLY A 169 2.47 -7.60 -22.46
CA GLY A 169 3.72 -7.93 -23.13
C GLY A 169 4.95 -7.93 -22.22
N ALA A 170 4.78 -7.97 -20.89
CA ALA A 170 5.89 -8.14 -19.97
C ALA A 170 6.36 -9.60 -19.92
N GLU A 171 7.67 -9.79 -19.75
CA GLU A 171 8.23 -11.08 -19.38
C GLU A 171 8.01 -11.29 -17.87
N VAL A 172 7.48 -12.45 -17.48
CA VAL A 172 7.13 -12.73 -16.08
C VAL A 172 7.93 -13.90 -15.55
N LEU A 173 8.85 -13.62 -14.63
CA LEU A 173 9.61 -14.63 -13.91
C LEU A 173 8.82 -15.08 -12.69
N ARG A 174 8.26 -16.29 -12.76
CA ARG A 174 7.42 -16.88 -11.72
C ARG A 174 8.25 -17.77 -10.82
N LEU A 175 8.31 -17.42 -9.54
CA LEU A 175 9.13 -18.09 -8.53
C LEU A 175 8.28 -18.68 -7.41
N THR A 176 8.90 -19.50 -6.58
CA THR A 176 8.35 -19.84 -5.27
C THR A 176 8.54 -18.68 -4.30
N VAL A 177 7.74 -18.67 -3.24
CA VAL A 177 7.93 -17.75 -2.12
C VAL A 177 9.22 -18.10 -1.39
N GLY A 178 10.09 -17.11 -1.21
CA GLY A 178 11.35 -17.34 -0.51
C GLY A 178 12.44 -16.34 -0.89
N PRO A 179 13.67 -16.55 -0.39
CA PRO A 179 14.80 -15.65 -0.61
C PRO A 179 15.25 -15.56 -2.08
N GLU A 180 14.89 -16.54 -2.91
CA GLU A 180 15.20 -16.58 -4.35
C GLU A 180 14.62 -15.40 -5.12
N LEU A 181 13.50 -14.83 -4.66
CA LEU A 181 12.87 -13.66 -5.29
C LEU A 181 13.87 -12.51 -5.38
N PHE A 182 14.51 -12.19 -4.26
CA PHE A 182 15.42 -11.05 -4.16
C PHE A 182 16.71 -11.31 -4.94
N TYR A 183 17.24 -12.54 -4.87
CA TYR A 183 18.41 -12.94 -5.66
C TYR A 183 18.15 -12.83 -7.16
N THR A 184 17.06 -13.42 -7.66
CA THR A 184 16.71 -13.38 -9.08
C THR A 184 16.45 -11.95 -9.53
N PHE A 185 15.78 -11.14 -8.71
CA PHE A 185 15.56 -9.73 -9.01
C PHE A 185 16.85 -8.94 -9.19
N LEU A 186 17.81 -9.06 -8.27
CA LEU A 186 19.12 -8.43 -8.40
C LEU A 186 19.88 -8.93 -9.63
N LYS A 187 19.77 -10.23 -9.93
CA LYS A 187 20.43 -10.82 -11.09
C LYS A 187 19.90 -10.27 -12.40
N VAL A 188 18.57 -10.13 -12.52
CA VAL A 188 17.92 -9.52 -13.69
C VAL A 188 18.36 -8.05 -13.85
N LEU A 189 18.40 -7.28 -12.77
CA LEU A 189 18.86 -5.89 -12.83
C LEU A 189 20.32 -5.79 -13.31
N GLU A 190 21.20 -6.66 -12.82
CA GLU A 190 22.59 -6.73 -13.25
C GLU A 190 22.71 -7.09 -14.73
N ASP A 191 22.05 -8.16 -15.17
CA ASP A 191 22.20 -8.71 -16.52
C ASP A 191 21.58 -7.80 -17.60
N THR A 192 20.51 -7.08 -17.25
CA THR A 192 19.77 -6.24 -18.20
C THR A 192 20.13 -4.76 -18.14
N SER A 193 20.70 -4.30 -17.02
CA SER A 193 20.89 -2.86 -16.72
C SER A 193 19.60 -2.04 -16.84
N TYR A 194 18.43 -2.67 -16.62
CA TYR A 194 17.14 -2.00 -16.66
C TYR A 194 16.89 -1.17 -15.40
N TYR A 195 15.95 -0.24 -15.51
CA TYR A 195 15.55 0.62 -14.40
C TYR A 195 14.76 -0.17 -13.37
N ASN A 196 15.09 -0.01 -12.09
CA ASN A 196 14.31 -0.58 -10.99
C ASN A 196 13.11 0.32 -10.69
N ALA A 197 11.93 -0.11 -11.14
CA ALA A 197 10.68 0.56 -10.82
C ALA A 197 10.21 0.23 -9.40
N SER A 198 10.94 0.61 -8.35
CA SER A 198 10.61 0.25 -6.96
C SER A 198 9.30 0.87 -6.44
N LEU A 199 8.60 0.10 -5.58
CA LEU A 199 7.40 0.53 -4.84
C LEU A 199 7.65 1.67 -3.84
N TYR A 200 8.89 1.83 -3.38
CA TYR A 200 9.24 2.66 -2.24
C TYR A 200 10.13 3.85 -2.60
N SER A 201 10.39 4.02 -3.91
CA SER A 201 11.12 5.15 -4.46
C SER A 201 10.36 6.47 -4.28
N THR A 202 11.10 7.58 -4.35
CA THR A 202 10.54 8.94 -4.29
C THR A 202 9.59 9.21 -5.45
N TYR A 203 9.96 8.81 -6.67
CA TYR A 203 9.07 8.82 -7.85
C TYR A 203 7.78 8.05 -7.58
N GLY A 204 7.90 6.88 -6.95
CA GLY A 204 6.75 6.05 -6.74
C GLY A 204 5.74 6.58 -5.71
N VAL A 205 6.20 7.34 -4.71
CA VAL A 205 5.33 8.02 -3.75
C VAL A 205 4.81 9.34 -4.31
N ALA A 206 5.65 10.12 -5.00
CA ALA A 206 5.26 11.37 -5.66
C ALA A 206 4.16 11.16 -6.70
N GLY A 207 4.19 10.05 -7.45
CA GLY A 207 3.13 9.68 -8.37
C GLY A 207 1.76 9.53 -7.69
N ILE A 208 1.71 9.04 -6.45
CA ILE A 208 0.43 8.85 -5.73
C ILE A 208 -0.13 10.19 -5.20
N GLU A 209 0.68 11.24 -5.09
CA GLU A 209 0.22 12.54 -4.56
C GLU A 209 -0.91 13.16 -5.40
N THR A 210 -1.01 12.84 -6.68
CA THR A 210 -2.14 13.28 -7.52
C THR A 210 -3.47 12.73 -7.04
N LEU A 211 -3.49 11.56 -6.39
CA LEU A 211 -4.70 10.93 -5.89
C LEU A 211 -5.35 11.73 -4.76
N GLY A 212 -4.55 12.06 -3.74
CA GLY A 212 -5.02 12.92 -2.65
C GLY A 212 -5.38 14.32 -3.14
N TYR A 213 -4.60 14.86 -4.08
CA TYR A 213 -4.88 16.17 -4.66
C TYR A 213 -6.23 16.18 -5.39
N GLU A 214 -6.48 15.19 -6.23
CA GLU A 214 -7.75 15.03 -6.95
C GLU A 214 -8.93 14.86 -6.00
N ILE A 215 -8.81 14.06 -4.93
CA ILE A 215 -9.88 13.86 -3.95
C ILE A 215 -10.32 15.21 -3.35
N ALA A 216 -9.37 16.01 -2.85
CA ALA A 216 -9.70 17.32 -2.27
C ALA A 216 -10.28 18.30 -3.30
N VAL A 217 -9.73 18.35 -4.51
CA VAL A 217 -10.23 19.23 -5.58
C VAL A 217 -11.64 18.84 -5.98
N GLN A 218 -11.90 17.56 -6.28
CA GLN A 218 -13.23 17.07 -6.68
C GLN A 218 -14.27 17.26 -5.57
N CYS A 219 -13.93 16.98 -4.31
CA CYS A 219 -14.84 17.25 -3.19
C CYS A 219 -15.19 18.75 -3.08
N ARG A 220 -14.21 19.65 -3.25
CA ARG A 220 -14.47 21.10 -3.22
C ARG A 220 -15.29 21.57 -4.41
N GLU A 221 -15.02 21.04 -5.60
CA GLU A 221 -15.77 21.38 -6.81
C GLU A 221 -17.23 20.92 -6.73
N GLU A 222 -17.47 19.72 -6.20
CA GLU A 222 -18.81 19.13 -6.16
C GLU A 222 -19.61 19.53 -4.91
N PHE A 223 -18.96 19.71 -3.76
CA PHE A 223 -19.62 19.90 -2.46
C PHE A 223 -19.20 21.17 -1.71
N GLY A 224 -18.29 21.98 -2.27
CA GLY A 224 -17.83 23.23 -1.66
C GLY A 224 -16.95 23.06 -0.41
N ARG A 225 -16.48 21.84 -0.11
CA ARG A 225 -15.65 21.54 1.07
C ARG A 225 -14.76 20.32 0.86
N ASP A 226 -13.70 20.22 1.64
CA ASP A 226 -12.82 19.05 1.70
C ASP A 226 -13.53 17.86 2.38
N PRO A 227 -13.07 16.61 2.15
CA PRO A 227 -13.63 15.46 2.86
C PRO A 227 -13.28 15.49 4.34
N SER A 228 -14.21 15.06 5.20
CA SER A 228 -13.99 14.93 6.64
C SER A 228 -12.91 13.90 6.94
N ALA A 229 -12.89 12.79 6.18
CA ALA A 229 -11.85 11.77 6.28
C ALA A 229 -11.68 11.00 4.96
N VAL A 230 -10.48 10.43 4.80
CA VAL A 230 -10.13 9.51 3.70
C VAL A 230 -9.67 8.18 4.30
N VAL A 231 -10.34 7.09 3.90
CA VAL A 231 -10.00 5.71 4.29
C VAL A 231 -9.14 5.07 3.19
N ILE A 232 -7.97 4.57 3.59
CA ILE A 232 -6.91 4.12 2.68
C ILE A 232 -6.51 2.70 3.06
N THR A 233 -6.49 1.77 2.10
CA THR A 233 -5.93 0.44 2.38
C THR A 233 -4.43 0.57 2.67
N HIS A 234 -4.02 0.11 3.84
CA HIS A 234 -2.66 0.18 4.29
C HIS A 234 -1.91 -1.13 3.99
N ALA A 235 -0.85 -1.00 3.20
CA ALA A 235 0.08 -2.09 2.89
C ALA A 235 1.50 -1.57 3.14
N GLY A 236 2.33 -1.41 2.12
CA GLY A 236 3.69 -0.87 2.25
C GLY A 236 3.77 0.62 2.61
N GLY A 237 2.69 1.25 3.07
CA GLY A 237 2.65 2.67 3.49
C GLY A 237 2.69 3.71 2.38
N GLY A 238 3.08 3.35 1.15
CA GLY A 238 3.20 4.30 0.04
C GLY A 238 1.88 4.95 -0.38
N ASN A 239 0.77 4.20 -0.35
CA ASN A 239 -0.56 4.71 -0.68
C ASN A 239 -1.03 5.78 0.32
N VAL A 240 -0.94 5.46 1.62
CA VAL A 240 -1.20 6.39 2.73
C VAL A 240 -0.35 7.66 2.60
N THR A 241 0.96 7.47 2.41
CA THR A 241 1.91 8.59 2.35
C THR A 241 1.64 9.51 1.18
N GLY A 242 1.48 8.96 -0.02
CA GLY A 242 1.22 9.74 -1.22
C GLY A 242 -0.11 10.47 -1.15
N THR A 243 -1.18 9.78 -0.78
CA THR A 243 -2.52 10.39 -0.67
C THR A 243 -2.52 11.54 0.35
N ALA A 244 -1.98 11.33 1.55
CA ALA A 244 -1.93 12.38 2.56
C ALA A 244 -1.13 13.60 2.10
N ARG A 245 0.03 13.38 1.46
CA ARG A 245 0.82 14.47 0.88
C ARG A 245 0.08 15.20 -0.24
N GLY A 246 -0.70 14.48 -1.04
CA GLY A 246 -1.57 15.04 -2.06
C GLY A 246 -2.64 15.97 -1.49
N LEU A 247 -3.33 15.52 -0.44
CA LEU A 247 -4.34 16.31 0.29
C LEU A 247 -3.72 17.60 0.86
N ILE A 248 -2.55 17.49 1.51
CA ILE A 248 -1.80 18.64 2.02
C ILE A 248 -1.43 19.62 0.90
N LYS A 249 -0.97 19.12 -0.26
CA LYS A 249 -0.67 19.97 -1.42
C LYS A 249 -1.90 20.67 -2.00
N ALA A 250 -3.09 20.09 -1.86
CA ALA A 250 -4.35 20.71 -2.26
C ALA A 250 -4.91 21.71 -1.24
N GLY A 251 -4.32 21.77 -0.02
CA GLY A 251 -4.76 22.62 1.08
C GLY A 251 -5.73 21.96 2.06
N ALA A 252 -6.04 20.66 1.89
CA ALA A 252 -6.96 19.92 2.75
C ALA A 252 -6.25 19.44 4.04
N LEU A 253 -5.94 20.37 4.94
CA LEU A 253 -5.12 20.12 6.13
C LEU A 253 -5.90 19.46 7.28
N ASP A 254 -7.23 19.62 7.31
CA ASP A 254 -8.08 19.11 8.39
C ASP A 254 -8.67 17.72 8.10
N THR A 255 -8.57 17.25 6.85
CA THR A 255 -9.02 15.91 6.44
C THR A 255 -8.27 14.82 7.21
N LYS A 256 -9.01 13.94 7.88
CA LYS A 256 -8.42 12.83 8.63
C LYS A 256 -7.95 11.69 7.72
N ILE A 257 -6.78 11.14 8.02
CA ILE A 257 -6.20 10.01 7.29
C ILE A 257 -6.38 8.73 8.11
N ILE A 258 -7.21 7.82 7.60
CA ILE A 258 -7.52 6.54 8.25
C ILE A 258 -6.92 5.39 7.43
N GLY A 259 -5.97 4.66 8.00
CA GLY A 259 -5.43 3.44 7.40
C GLY A 259 -6.25 2.22 7.76
N ALA A 260 -6.51 1.32 6.82
CA ALA A 260 -7.24 0.08 7.03
C ALA A 260 -6.47 -1.14 6.50
N SER A 261 -6.40 -2.22 7.26
CA SER A 261 -5.83 -3.49 6.80
C SER A 261 -6.72 -4.68 7.16
N VAL A 262 -6.60 -5.77 6.41
CA VAL A 262 -7.13 -7.07 6.83
C VAL A 262 -6.27 -7.65 7.95
N ASP A 263 -6.89 -8.14 9.02
CA ASP A 263 -6.16 -8.84 10.07
C ASP A 263 -5.75 -10.23 9.60
N LEU A 264 -4.45 -10.39 9.37
CA LEU A 264 -3.79 -11.69 9.16
C LEU A 264 -2.69 -11.90 10.21
N THR A 265 -2.92 -11.43 11.44
CA THR A 265 -1.95 -11.56 12.52
C THR A 265 -1.53 -13.01 12.69
N GLY A 266 -0.22 -13.25 12.77
CA GLY A 266 0.37 -14.57 12.87
C GLY A 266 0.73 -15.22 11.53
N LEU A 267 0.28 -14.69 10.39
CA LEU A 267 0.69 -15.18 9.07
C LEU A 267 1.83 -14.33 8.49
N HIS A 268 2.90 -14.98 8.04
CA HIS A 268 4.05 -14.27 7.47
C HIS A 268 4.06 -14.34 5.93
N MET A 269 4.21 -13.20 5.26
CA MET A 269 4.09 -13.13 3.80
C MET A 269 5.12 -14.00 3.04
N ALA A 270 6.35 -14.05 3.55
CA ALA A 270 7.45 -14.82 2.95
C ALA A 270 7.60 -16.23 3.56
N SER A 271 6.64 -16.67 4.38
CA SER A 271 6.61 -18.04 4.90
C SER A 271 5.99 -18.95 3.86
N ASP A 272 6.71 -20.00 3.49
CA ASP A 272 6.22 -21.05 2.59
C ASP A 272 4.92 -21.69 3.10
N ILE A 273 4.83 -21.90 4.42
CA ILE A 273 3.68 -22.53 5.09
C ILE A 273 2.46 -21.60 5.12
N ASP A 274 2.68 -20.30 5.31
CA ASP A 274 1.58 -19.34 5.45
C ASP A 274 1.14 -18.76 4.10
N PHE A 275 1.95 -18.93 3.06
CA PHE A 275 1.74 -18.32 1.75
C PHE A 275 0.35 -18.63 1.18
N ASN A 276 -0.12 -19.86 1.31
CA ASN A 276 -1.43 -20.29 0.79
C ASN A 276 -2.55 -20.26 1.85
N LYS A 277 -2.28 -19.76 3.07
CA LYS A 277 -3.27 -19.60 4.15
C LYS A 277 -3.87 -18.19 4.22
N LYS A 278 -3.49 -17.32 3.30
CA LYS A 278 -4.00 -15.95 3.17
C LYS A 278 -4.81 -15.84 1.89
N SER A 279 -5.85 -15.02 1.93
CA SER A 279 -6.70 -14.76 0.75
C SER A 279 -6.41 -13.40 0.09
N PHE A 280 -5.47 -12.63 0.66
CA PHE A 280 -5.12 -11.30 0.23
C PHE A 280 -3.60 -11.18 0.11
N THR A 281 -3.14 -10.75 -1.06
CA THR A 281 -1.70 -10.54 -1.34
C THR A 281 -1.19 -9.18 -0.85
N THR A 282 -2.08 -8.25 -0.52
CA THR A 282 -1.75 -6.91 -0.04
C THR A 282 -2.81 -6.40 0.93
N GLY A 283 -2.55 -5.26 1.58
CA GLY A 283 -3.52 -4.61 2.46
C GLY A 283 -3.80 -5.34 3.77
N HIS A 284 -2.86 -6.14 4.27
CA HIS A 284 -3.05 -6.97 5.47
C HIS A 284 -1.95 -6.72 6.52
N THR A 285 -2.22 -7.05 7.79
CA THR A 285 -1.33 -6.76 8.93
C THR A 285 0.06 -7.39 8.80
N GLY A 286 0.17 -8.62 8.29
CA GLY A 286 1.45 -9.31 8.04
C GLY A 286 2.39 -8.61 7.04
N PHE A 287 1.86 -7.67 6.25
CA PHE A 287 2.66 -6.80 5.37
C PHE A 287 2.66 -5.35 5.87
N GLY A 288 1.50 -4.80 6.24
CA GLY A 288 1.36 -3.40 6.65
C GLY A 288 2.18 -3.02 7.88
N ILE A 289 2.06 -3.78 8.97
CA ILE A 289 2.70 -3.43 10.25
C ILE A 289 4.23 -3.41 10.14
N PRO A 290 4.88 -4.41 9.51
CA PRO A 290 6.33 -4.35 9.34
C PRO A 290 6.83 -3.15 8.52
N PHE A 291 6.11 -2.72 7.48
CA PHE A 291 6.50 -1.54 6.68
C PHE A 291 6.14 -0.22 7.37
N MET A 292 5.14 -0.21 8.26
CA MET A 292 4.81 0.93 9.11
C MET A 292 5.86 1.16 10.21
N THR A 293 6.34 0.08 10.84
CA THR A 293 7.28 0.14 11.98
C THR A 293 8.74 0.02 11.59
N TRP A 294 9.05 -0.36 10.35
CA TRP A 294 10.41 -0.37 9.82
C TRP A 294 10.36 -0.16 8.28
N PRO A 295 10.08 1.06 7.79
CA PRO A 295 9.93 1.32 6.36
C PRO A 295 11.23 1.07 5.56
N ASP A 296 12.42 1.30 6.15
CA ASP A 296 13.73 1.09 5.51
C ASP A 296 14.16 -0.40 5.45
N ARG A 297 13.20 -1.33 5.58
CA ARG A 297 13.41 -2.75 5.26
C ARG A 297 13.11 -3.08 3.80
N SER A 298 12.69 -2.07 3.02
CA SER A 298 12.33 -2.16 1.61
C SER A 298 13.49 -2.54 0.68
N ASP A 299 13.19 -2.63 -0.61
CA ASP A 299 14.17 -2.82 -1.68
C ASP A 299 15.06 -1.59 -1.92
N VAL A 300 14.67 -0.39 -1.46
CA VAL A 300 15.50 0.83 -1.45
C VAL A 300 16.14 1.10 -0.07
N PRO A 301 17.33 1.74 -0.02
CA PRO A 301 18.00 2.09 1.25
C PRO A 301 17.17 2.99 2.17
N ARG A 302 16.50 4.00 1.62
CA ARG A 302 15.57 4.88 2.34
C ARG A 302 14.23 4.90 1.64
N SER A 303 13.20 4.44 2.34
CA SER A 303 11.84 4.40 1.80
C SER A 303 11.21 5.80 1.81
N ALA A 304 10.56 6.17 0.71
CA ALA A 304 9.73 7.37 0.65
C ALA A 304 8.36 7.18 1.32
N ALA A 305 7.96 5.93 1.58
CA ALA A 305 6.72 5.59 2.26
C ALA A 305 6.88 5.72 3.78
N ARG A 306 6.28 6.77 4.37
CA ARG A 306 6.38 7.14 5.78
C ARG A 306 4.98 7.30 6.41
N PRO A 307 4.22 6.20 6.53
CA PRO A 307 2.79 6.26 6.88
C PRO A 307 2.53 6.88 8.27
N LEU A 308 3.39 6.63 9.26
CA LEU A 308 3.20 7.15 10.62
C LEU A 308 3.27 8.69 10.72
N ARG A 309 3.91 9.35 9.75
CA ARG A 309 3.91 10.81 9.63
C ARG A 309 2.53 11.39 9.33
N TYR A 310 1.60 10.57 8.83
CA TYR A 310 0.33 11.06 8.26
C TYR A 310 -0.91 10.36 8.85
N LEU A 311 -0.81 9.13 9.35
CA LEU A 311 -1.96 8.43 9.92
C LEU A 311 -2.50 9.14 11.18
N ASP A 312 -3.80 9.42 11.18
CA ASP A 312 -4.55 9.88 12.36
C ASP A 312 -5.20 8.70 13.08
N ARG A 313 -5.61 7.67 12.34
CA ARG A 313 -6.23 6.45 12.87
C ARG A 313 -5.80 5.24 12.03
N TYR A 314 -5.68 4.08 12.68
CA TYR A 314 -5.42 2.81 12.00
C TYR A 314 -6.38 1.74 12.53
N VAL A 315 -7.04 1.06 11.61
CA VAL A 315 -8.05 0.03 11.91
C VAL A 315 -7.75 -1.26 11.16
N THR A 316 -8.28 -2.37 11.67
CA THR A 316 -8.28 -3.64 10.97
C THR A 316 -9.68 -4.21 10.81
N VAL A 317 -9.91 -4.89 9.70
CA VAL A 317 -11.13 -5.67 9.37
C VAL A 317 -10.75 -7.14 9.15
N GLN A 318 -11.73 -8.02 9.15
CA GLN A 318 -11.56 -9.45 8.92
C GLN A 318 -11.69 -9.81 7.44
N GLN A 319 -11.22 -10.99 7.04
CA GLN A 319 -11.30 -11.41 5.64
C GLN A 319 -12.75 -11.54 5.18
N GLY A 320 -13.61 -12.15 6.00
CA GLY A 320 -15.01 -12.34 5.67
C GLY A 320 -15.77 -11.03 5.46
N GLU A 321 -15.42 -9.98 6.21
CA GLU A 321 -16.00 -8.63 6.05
C GLU A 321 -15.66 -8.03 4.69
N VAL A 322 -14.42 -8.22 4.23
CA VAL A 322 -13.98 -7.72 2.92
C VAL A 322 -14.65 -8.49 1.78
N PHE A 323 -14.79 -9.81 1.88
CA PHE A 323 -15.51 -10.60 0.87
C PHE A 323 -16.98 -10.19 0.80
N TYR A 324 -17.63 -10.02 1.94
CA TYR A 324 -19.02 -9.57 2.02
C TYR A 324 -19.20 -8.18 1.41
N MET A 325 -18.35 -7.22 1.78
CA MET A 325 -18.42 -5.87 1.22
C MET A 325 -18.15 -5.85 -0.29
N THR A 326 -17.28 -6.74 -0.78
CA THR A 326 -17.00 -6.89 -2.21
C THR A 326 -18.22 -7.35 -2.99
N GLU A 327 -18.94 -8.35 -2.47
CA GLU A 327 -20.18 -8.81 -3.07
C GLU A 327 -21.28 -7.75 -2.99
N LEU A 328 -21.39 -7.07 -1.85
CA LEU A 328 -22.35 -6.00 -1.64
C LEU A 328 -22.16 -4.86 -2.65
N LEU A 329 -20.93 -4.39 -2.84
CA LEU A 329 -20.59 -3.36 -3.83
C LEU A 329 -21.06 -3.75 -5.24
N ALA A 330 -20.88 -5.02 -5.63
CA ALA A 330 -21.37 -5.50 -6.91
C ALA A 330 -22.90 -5.56 -6.99
N GLN A 331 -23.57 -6.08 -5.95
CA GLN A 331 -25.01 -6.34 -5.97
C GLN A 331 -25.89 -5.11 -5.82
N ILE A 332 -25.49 -4.13 -5.00
CA ILE A 332 -26.33 -2.97 -4.70
C ILE A 332 -25.82 -1.66 -5.31
N GLU A 333 -24.55 -1.56 -5.69
CA GLU A 333 -24.03 -0.39 -6.42
C GLU A 333 -23.74 -0.69 -7.89
N GLY A 334 -23.76 -1.97 -8.31
CA GLY A 334 -23.47 -2.36 -9.69
C GLY A 334 -21.98 -2.25 -10.06
N LEU A 335 -21.09 -2.19 -9.07
CA LEU A 335 -19.65 -2.01 -9.27
C LEU A 335 -18.89 -3.29 -8.91
N GLU A 336 -18.60 -4.12 -9.90
CA GLU A 336 -17.81 -5.33 -9.67
C GLU A 336 -16.32 -5.00 -9.55
N ARG A 337 -15.71 -5.27 -8.38
CA ARG A 337 -14.30 -4.95 -8.07
C ARG A 337 -13.61 -6.12 -7.37
N GLY A 338 -12.28 -6.12 -7.40
CA GLY A 338 -11.47 -7.12 -6.70
C GLY A 338 -11.46 -6.86 -5.18
N PRO A 339 -11.36 -7.92 -4.36
CA PRO A 339 -11.52 -7.81 -2.91
C PRO A 339 -10.38 -7.03 -2.24
N ALA A 340 -9.17 -7.03 -2.79
CA ALA A 340 -8.06 -6.25 -2.21
C ALA A 340 -8.27 -4.72 -2.33
N GLY A 341 -9.08 -4.28 -3.31
CA GLY A 341 -9.49 -2.88 -3.43
C GLY A 341 -10.62 -2.47 -2.50
N ASN A 342 -11.28 -3.42 -1.82
CA ASN A 342 -12.46 -3.15 -0.99
C ASN A 342 -12.18 -3.20 0.52
N ILE A 343 -10.91 -3.35 0.93
CA ILE A 343 -10.51 -3.37 2.34
C ILE A 343 -10.87 -2.05 3.04
N SER A 344 -10.52 -0.92 2.43
CA SER A 344 -10.89 0.40 2.93
C SER A 344 -12.40 0.67 2.86
N LEU A 345 -13.12 0.12 1.88
CA LEU A 345 -14.58 0.20 1.84
C LEU A 345 -15.24 -0.57 2.98
N ALA A 346 -14.75 -1.79 3.28
CA ALA A 346 -15.23 -2.59 4.40
C ALA A 346 -15.07 -1.84 5.73
N ALA A 347 -13.91 -1.20 5.93
CA ALA A 347 -13.69 -0.35 7.09
C ALA A 347 -14.57 0.92 7.08
N ALA A 348 -14.71 1.57 5.93
CA ALA A 348 -15.50 2.81 5.78
C ALA A 348 -16.98 2.60 6.13
N PHE A 349 -17.54 1.42 5.86
CA PHE A 349 -18.92 1.11 6.21
C PHE A 349 -19.22 1.25 7.71
N SER A 350 -18.33 0.76 8.58
CA SER A 350 -18.48 0.89 10.02
C SER A 350 -18.04 2.27 10.52
N LEU A 351 -16.96 2.83 9.95
CA LEU A 351 -16.47 4.16 10.32
C LEU A 351 -17.48 5.27 10.02
N ALA A 352 -18.22 5.16 8.91
CA ALA A 352 -19.24 6.14 8.55
C ALA A 352 -20.33 6.27 9.62
N GLN A 353 -20.65 5.17 10.33
CA GLN A 353 -21.68 5.15 11.39
C GLN A 353 -21.25 5.91 12.65
N GLU A 354 -19.95 6.24 12.78
CA GLU A 354 -19.41 7.07 13.86
C GLU A 354 -19.49 8.59 13.53
N MET A 355 -20.01 8.96 12.35
CA MET A 355 -19.96 10.31 11.79
C MET A 355 -21.37 10.87 11.51
N ASN A 356 -21.48 12.18 11.27
CA ASN A 356 -22.76 12.83 10.99
C ASN A 356 -23.20 12.58 9.54
N ASN A 357 -24.51 12.69 9.27
CA ASN A 357 -25.07 12.44 7.94
C ASN A 357 -24.51 13.32 6.83
N ASP A 358 -24.06 14.53 7.16
CA ASP A 358 -23.49 15.47 6.22
C ASP A 358 -21.98 15.31 6.06
N ASP A 359 -21.30 14.46 6.85
CA ASP A 359 -19.87 14.24 6.68
C ASP A 359 -19.58 13.50 5.37
N ILE A 360 -18.43 13.80 4.77
CA ILE A 360 -17.94 13.17 3.54
C ILE A 360 -16.80 12.23 3.91
N LEU A 361 -17.03 10.92 3.74
CA LEU A 361 -16.03 9.88 3.94
C LEU A 361 -15.64 9.29 2.58
N VAL A 362 -14.38 9.47 2.18
CA VAL A 362 -13.89 8.97 0.88
C VAL A 362 -13.08 7.70 1.07
N VAL A 363 -13.47 6.64 0.37
CA VAL A 363 -12.68 5.43 0.14
C VAL A 363 -11.76 5.68 -1.05
N GLN A 364 -10.46 5.61 -0.84
CA GLN A 364 -9.49 6.15 -1.78
C GLN A 364 -9.14 5.23 -2.96
N GLU A 365 -9.53 3.95 -2.94
CA GLU A 365 -9.21 3.04 -4.05
C GLU A 365 -10.31 2.02 -4.37
N THR A 366 -10.24 1.54 -5.62
CA THR A 366 -10.82 0.30 -6.11
C THR A 366 -9.77 -0.41 -6.97
N GLU A 367 -10.06 -1.64 -7.36
CA GLU A 367 -9.25 -2.36 -8.34
C GLU A 367 -10.11 -3.19 -9.29
N TYR A 368 -9.53 -3.52 -10.44
CA TYR A 368 -10.12 -4.47 -11.37
C TYR A 368 -10.35 -5.83 -10.72
N THR A 369 -11.42 -6.48 -11.16
CA THR A 369 -11.74 -7.88 -10.90
C THR A 369 -11.36 -8.75 -12.11
N GLY A 370 -11.39 -10.07 -11.94
CA GLY A 370 -11.10 -11.08 -12.96
C GLY A 370 -11.28 -12.47 -12.39
N ALA A 371 -11.20 -13.51 -13.22
CA ALA A 371 -11.51 -14.87 -12.79
C ALA A 371 -10.72 -15.27 -11.54
N GLY A 372 -9.39 -15.11 -11.54
CA GLY A 372 -8.58 -15.41 -10.36
C GLY A 372 -8.66 -14.39 -9.22
N LYS A 373 -9.30 -13.23 -9.39
CA LYS A 373 -9.49 -12.22 -8.32
C LYS A 373 -10.89 -12.24 -7.72
N HIS A 374 -11.84 -12.90 -8.35
CA HIS A 374 -13.21 -13.00 -7.87
C HIS A 374 -13.26 -13.70 -6.50
N ILE A 375 -14.27 -13.37 -5.68
CA ILE A 375 -14.41 -13.87 -4.31
C ILE A 375 -14.47 -15.40 -4.26
N ILE A 376 -15.15 -16.03 -5.23
CA ILE A 376 -15.40 -17.48 -5.25
C ILE A 376 -14.09 -18.29 -5.37
N PRO A 377 -13.18 -18.01 -6.31
CA PRO A 377 -11.88 -18.68 -6.33
C PRO A 377 -11.03 -18.47 -5.08
N GLN A 378 -11.09 -17.30 -4.44
CA GLN A 378 -10.37 -17.10 -3.17
C GLN A 378 -10.92 -18.01 -2.07
N LEU A 379 -12.24 -18.05 -1.89
CA LEU A 379 -12.89 -18.88 -0.87
C LEU A 379 -12.70 -20.37 -1.13
N ASN A 380 -12.76 -20.80 -2.39
CA ASN A 380 -12.50 -22.19 -2.77
C ASN A 380 -11.04 -22.58 -2.49
N PHE A 381 -10.09 -21.70 -2.81
CA PHE A 381 -8.68 -21.91 -2.52
C PHE A 381 -8.41 -21.99 -1.02
N ALA A 382 -9.05 -21.13 -0.23
CA ALA A 382 -8.98 -21.18 1.24
C ALA A 382 -9.48 -22.54 1.78
N LYS A 383 -10.64 -23.04 1.31
CA LYS A 383 -11.15 -24.38 1.67
C LYS A 383 -10.17 -25.50 1.36
N GLN A 384 -9.56 -25.46 0.17
CA GLN A 384 -8.57 -26.46 -0.26
C GLN A 384 -7.33 -26.46 0.65
N ASN A 385 -6.99 -25.31 1.24
CA ASN A 385 -5.88 -25.15 2.18
C ASN A 385 -6.30 -25.36 3.65
N GLY A 386 -7.47 -25.98 3.88
CA GLY A 386 -7.94 -26.35 5.23
C GLY A 386 -8.56 -25.20 6.04
N ILE A 387 -8.85 -24.06 5.41
CA ILE A 387 -9.54 -22.95 6.06
C ILE A 387 -11.05 -23.22 6.03
N LYS A 388 -11.69 -23.17 7.20
CA LYS A 388 -13.13 -23.33 7.33
C LYS A 388 -13.84 -22.05 6.92
N ILE A 389 -14.82 -22.15 6.03
CA ILE A 389 -15.65 -21.00 5.62
C ILE A 389 -17.01 -21.14 6.29
N GLU A 390 -17.40 -20.11 7.03
CA GLU A 390 -18.63 -20.08 7.82
C GLU A 390 -19.42 -18.79 7.55
N VAL A 391 -20.68 -18.79 7.99
CA VAL A 391 -21.51 -17.58 8.09
C VAL A 391 -21.76 -17.32 9.57
N GLY A 392 -21.56 -16.09 10.04
CA GLY A 392 -21.71 -15.75 11.45
C GLY A 392 -21.13 -14.38 11.80
N ASP A 393 -20.54 -14.28 12.99
CA ASP A 393 -19.93 -13.04 13.50
C ASP A 393 -18.40 -13.01 13.20
N PRO A 394 -17.92 -12.11 12.32
CA PRO A 394 -16.51 -12.03 11.93
C PRO A 394 -15.53 -11.78 13.08
N ILE A 395 -15.99 -11.28 14.22
CA ILE A 395 -15.13 -11.09 15.41
C ILE A 395 -14.50 -12.42 15.87
N ASN A 396 -15.11 -13.56 15.54
CA ASN A 396 -14.61 -14.88 15.85
C ASN A 396 -13.70 -15.47 14.75
N GLU A 397 -13.41 -14.72 13.69
CA GLU A 397 -12.51 -15.16 12.62
C GLU A 397 -11.08 -15.34 13.15
N ILE A 398 -10.45 -16.45 12.79
CA ILE A 398 -9.08 -16.79 13.19
C ILE A 398 -8.21 -16.87 11.92
N PRO A 399 -7.25 -15.94 11.74
CA PRO A 399 -6.36 -15.93 10.58
C PRO A 399 -5.73 -17.30 10.28
N GLY A 400 -5.83 -17.71 9.01
CA GLY A 400 -5.30 -18.98 8.52
C GLY A 400 -6.03 -20.24 9.00
N LYS A 401 -7.17 -20.11 9.68
CA LYS A 401 -8.00 -21.24 10.15
C LYS A 401 -9.46 -21.11 9.76
N THR A 402 -10.04 -19.93 9.91
CA THR A 402 -11.44 -19.66 9.55
C THR A 402 -11.57 -18.37 8.75
N ILE A 403 -12.58 -18.31 7.89
CA ILE A 403 -13.09 -17.07 7.28
C ILE A 403 -14.59 -17.05 7.56
N ILE A 404 -15.06 -16.00 8.22
CA ILE A 404 -16.47 -15.91 8.66
C ILE A 404 -17.15 -14.79 7.89
N LEU A 405 -17.99 -15.17 6.93
CA LEU A 405 -18.84 -14.23 6.20
C LEU A 405 -19.90 -13.68 7.17
N PRO A 406 -20.05 -12.35 7.30
CA PRO A 406 -21.10 -11.73 8.10
C PRO A 406 -22.49 -12.31 7.79
N GLU A 407 -23.22 -12.75 8.81
CA GLU A 407 -24.62 -13.17 8.66
C GLU A 407 -25.57 -12.00 8.35
N SER A 408 -25.14 -10.78 8.66
CA SER A 408 -25.85 -9.53 8.34
C SER A 408 -24.89 -8.35 8.29
N PRO A 409 -25.27 -7.22 7.63
CA PRO A 409 -24.44 -6.01 7.61
C PRO A 409 -24.17 -5.41 8.98
N SER A 410 -25.02 -5.67 9.98
CA SER A 410 -24.81 -5.17 11.36
C SER A 410 -23.66 -5.87 12.09
N LYS A 411 -23.09 -6.93 11.51
CA LYS A 411 -21.90 -7.62 12.02
C LYS A 411 -20.59 -7.05 11.48
N LEU A 412 -20.65 -6.15 10.48
CA LEU A 412 -19.48 -5.44 9.98
C LEU A 412 -18.98 -4.45 11.05
N SER A 413 -17.71 -4.55 11.38
CA SER A 413 -17.06 -3.76 12.43
C SER A 413 -15.62 -3.42 12.06
N VAL A 414 -14.99 -2.56 12.86
CA VAL A 414 -13.57 -2.25 12.73
C VAL A 414 -12.90 -2.40 14.08
N ASN A 415 -11.71 -3.01 14.08
CA ASN A 415 -10.87 -3.11 15.24
C ASN A 415 -9.88 -1.95 15.25
N ASN A 416 -10.01 -1.03 16.21
CA ASN A 416 -9.06 0.05 16.41
C ASN A 416 -7.72 -0.50 16.88
N ARG A 417 -6.63 -0.02 16.28
CA ARG A 417 -5.27 -0.35 16.71
C ARG A 417 -4.60 0.89 17.26
N ASP A 418 -3.83 0.73 18.34
CA ASP A 418 -3.13 1.85 18.95
C ASP A 418 -1.91 2.25 18.11
N LEU A 419 -2.00 3.41 17.46
CA LEU A 419 -0.88 3.98 16.71
C LEU A 419 0.36 4.24 17.59
N ASN A 420 0.19 4.51 18.89
CA ASN A 420 1.31 4.75 19.78
C ASN A 420 2.18 3.51 19.99
N GLU A 421 1.61 2.30 19.98
CA GLU A 421 2.38 1.06 20.01
C GLU A 421 3.27 0.90 18.77
N TYR A 422 2.75 1.26 17.59
CA TYR A 422 3.52 1.22 16.35
C TYR A 422 4.57 2.33 16.27
N ARG A 423 4.29 3.52 16.81
CA ARG A 423 5.26 4.62 16.94
C ARG A 423 6.42 4.24 17.87
N LYS A 424 6.13 3.59 19.00
CA LYS A 424 7.16 3.02 19.89
C LYS A 424 7.98 1.94 19.18
N SER A 425 7.30 1.02 18.48
CA SER A 425 7.96 -0.04 17.70
C SER A 425 8.87 0.53 16.60
N TYR A 426 8.48 1.64 15.97
CA TYR A 426 9.30 2.36 14.99
C TYR A 426 10.60 2.86 15.60
N ILE A 427 10.53 3.51 16.77
CA ILE A 427 11.72 4.00 17.48
C ILE A 427 12.62 2.82 17.85
N TYR A 428 12.05 1.77 18.48
CA TYR A 428 12.81 0.57 18.84
C TYR A 428 13.53 -0.07 17.64
N ASN A 429 12.85 -0.24 16.50
CA ASN A 429 13.46 -0.80 15.30
C ASN A 429 14.53 0.12 14.70
N SER A 430 14.36 1.44 14.80
CA SER A 430 15.35 2.42 14.35
C SER A 430 16.63 2.33 15.18
N LEU A 431 16.51 2.25 16.51
CA LEU A 431 17.63 2.18 17.45
C LEU A 431 18.54 0.96 17.24
N LYS A 432 18.00 -0.17 16.76
CA LYS A 432 18.81 -1.38 16.43
C LYS A 432 19.93 -1.12 15.42
N LYS A 433 19.83 -0.05 14.62
CA LYS A 433 20.85 0.33 13.62
C LYS A 433 21.91 1.28 14.17
N VAL A 434 21.66 1.89 15.33
CA VAL A 434 22.59 2.86 15.92
C VAL A 434 23.75 2.13 16.56
N LYS A 435 24.97 2.54 16.23
CA LYS A 435 26.17 2.12 16.96
C LYS A 435 26.38 3.05 18.17
N GLY A 436 26.47 2.44 19.35
CA GLY A 436 26.61 3.14 20.63
C GLY A 436 25.28 3.35 21.36
N ASP A 437 25.30 4.21 22.36
CA ASP A 437 24.24 4.48 23.34
C ASP A 437 23.69 5.91 23.23
N TYR A 438 23.87 6.56 22.08
CA TYR A 438 23.38 7.93 21.86
C TYR A 438 22.99 8.20 20.42
N ILE A 439 22.03 9.12 20.27
CA ILE A 439 21.63 9.75 19.01
C ILE A 439 21.90 11.26 19.07
N GLU A 440 21.85 11.92 17.92
CA GLU A 440 22.05 13.38 17.83
C GLU A 440 20.72 14.14 17.93
N GLN A 441 20.75 15.44 18.20
CA GLN A 441 19.54 16.27 18.22
C GLN A 441 18.75 16.21 16.89
N THR A 442 19.45 16.11 15.76
CA THR A 442 18.85 15.94 14.42
C THR A 442 18.08 14.63 14.30
N ASP A 443 18.55 13.56 14.96
CA ASP A 443 17.88 12.27 15.01
C ASP A 443 16.62 12.33 15.89
N LEU A 444 16.67 13.05 17.01
CA LEU A 444 15.50 13.28 17.86
C LEU A 444 14.38 14.00 17.09
N ASP A 445 14.72 15.09 16.40
CA ASP A 445 13.77 15.86 15.59
C ASP A 445 13.18 15.02 14.46
N PHE A 446 14.01 14.17 13.84
CA PHE A 446 13.57 13.23 12.82
C PHE A 446 12.59 12.20 13.38
N LEU A 447 12.87 11.60 14.53
CA LEU A 447 11.98 10.63 15.17
C LEU A 447 10.64 11.25 15.57
N CYS A 448 10.64 12.49 16.08
CA CYS A 448 9.41 13.24 16.38
C CYS A 448 8.57 13.42 15.11
N LYS A 449 9.19 13.83 13.99
CA LYS A 449 8.49 13.98 12.70
C LYS A 449 7.96 12.64 12.17
N GLU A 450 8.75 11.58 12.22
CA GLU A 450 8.36 10.23 11.76
C GLU A 450 7.16 9.69 12.51
N THR A 451 7.12 9.91 13.82
CA THR A 451 6.14 9.28 14.70
C THR A 451 4.98 10.19 15.07
N ARG A 452 5.07 11.52 14.86
CA ARG A 452 4.15 12.52 15.43
C ARG A 452 4.06 12.49 16.97
N LEU A 453 5.03 11.87 17.64
CA LEU A 453 5.17 11.96 19.09
C LEU A 453 5.84 13.29 19.46
N THR A 454 5.54 13.78 20.65
CA THR A 454 6.22 14.93 21.25
C THR A 454 7.66 14.59 21.60
N THR A 455 8.50 15.62 21.72
CA THR A 455 9.91 15.45 22.13
C THR A 455 10.02 14.71 23.46
N ASP A 456 9.17 15.00 24.44
CA ASP A 456 9.17 14.34 25.75
C ASP A 456 8.84 12.85 25.66
N GLU A 457 7.86 12.48 24.82
CA GLU A 457 7.49 11.08 24.59
C GLU A 457 8.63 10.30 23.92
N VAL A 458 9.27 10.87 22.89
CA VAL A 458 10.41 10.24 22.24
C VAL A 458 11.58 10.11 23.21
N MET A 459 11.91 11.16 23.97
CA MET A 459 12.96 11.15 24.99
C MET A 459 12.72 10.10 26.06
N LYS A 460 11.47 9.90 26.48
CA LYS A 460 11.11 8.83 27.43
C LYS A 460 11.42 7.45 26.85
N ILE A 461 11.02 7.20 25.60
CA ILE A 461 11.28 5.92 24.91
C ILE A 461 12.79 5.70 24.73
N LEU A 462 13.56 6.73 24.38
CA LEU A 462 15.02 6.64 24.28
C LEU A 462 15.66 6.24 25.61
N LYS A 463 15.26 6.89 26.71
CA LYS A 463 15.73 6.54 28.07
C LYS A 463 15.39 5.11 28.47
N GLU A 464 14.17 4.65 28.19
CA GLU A 464 13.74 3.26 28.43
C GLU A 464 14.60 2.23 27.66
N ASN A 465 15.25 2.65 26.57
CA ASN A 465 16.12 1.82 25.75
C ASN A 465 17.62 2.12 25.95
N ASN A 466 18.00 2.86 27.00
CA ASN A 466 19.37 3.27 27.32
C ASN A 466 20.05 4.09 26.20
N PHE A 467 19.32 5.01 25.57
CA PHE A 467 19.86 5.98 24.63
C PHE A 467 19.80 7.40 25.17
N ASP A 468 20.92 8.10 25.10
CA ASP A 468 21.02 9.55 25.34
C ASP A 468 20.90 10.36 24.05
N VAL A 469 20.60 11.65 24.18
CA VAL A 469 20.70 12.62 23.08
C VAL A 469 21.89 13.53 23.36
N ARG A 470 22.82 13.62 22.39
CA ARG A 470 24.08 14.40 22.52
C ARG A 470 24.19 15.50 21.49
#